data_AF-W7YFD5-F1
#
_entry.id   AF-W7YFD5-F1
#
_cell.length_a   1.000
_cell.length_b   1.000
_cell.length_c   1.000
_cell.angle_alpha   90.00
_cell.angle_beta   90.00
_cell.angle_gamma   90.00
#
_symmetry.space_group_name_H-M   'P 1'
#
loop_
_entity.id
_entity.type
_entity.pdbx_description
1 polymer ?
#
loop_
_entity_poly.entity_id
_entity_poly.type
_entity_poly.pdbx_seq_one_letter_code
_entity_poly.pdbx_strand_id
1 'polypeptide(L)' 'MPIRRISISLTDLTSDSLYQLSLFGDRDRKRELERATDEIKRKFGETAILRASSLQESGQAYERSLRIGGHYK' A
#
# COMPACT_ATOMS: atom_id res chain seq x y z
N MET A 1 9.13 27.65 15.02
CA MET A 1 9.11 27.77 13.54
C MET A 1 8.37 26.57 12.94
N PRO A 2 7.46 26.73 11.97
CA PRO A 2 6.72 25.60 11.40
C PRO A 2 7.54 24.84 10.34
N ILE A 3 7.38 23.52 10.29
CA ILE A 3 7.95 22.66 9.23
C ILE A 3 7.10 22.81 7.97
N ARG A 4 7.73 23.11 6.82
CA ARG A 4 7.04 23.40 5.54
C ARG A 4 7.02 22.22 4.56
N ARG A 5 7.97 21.29 4.66
CA ARG A 5 8.09 20.13 3.77
C ARG A 5 8.91 19.02 4.41
N ILE A 6 8.45 17.78 4.26
CA ILE A 6 9.20 16.56 4.58
C ILE A 6 9.20 15.71 3.30
N SER A 7 10.35 15.16 2.93
CA SER A 7 10.50 14.25 1.79
C SER A 7 11.10 12.94 2.27
N ILE A 8 10.58 11.82 1.79
CA ILE A 8 11.09 10.48 2.07
C ILE A 8 11.41 9.83 0.73
N SER A 9 12.59 9.24 0.62
CA SER A 9 13.04 8.51 -0.57
C SER A 9 13.44 7.09 -0.17
N LEU A 10 13.18 6.13 -1.05
CA LEU A 10 13.57 4.73 -0.89
C LEU A 10 14.40 4.34 -2.11
N THR A 11 15.59 3.78 -1.88
CA THR A 11 16.54 3.34 -2.92
C THR A 11 16.70 1.83 -2.90
N ASP A 12 17.38 1.27 -3.91
CA ASP A 12 17.80 -0.14 -3.96
C ASP A 12 16.64 -1.15 -3.93
N LEU A 13 15.52 -0.80 -4.57
CA LEU A 13 14.41 -1.71 -4.75
C LEU A 13 14.82 -2.89 -5.64
N THR A 14 14.51 -4.10 -5.18
CA THR A 14 14.74 -5.35 -5.91
C THR A 14 13.44 -6.14 -6.09
N SER A 15 13.46 -7.09 -7.01
CA SER A 15 12.33 -7.99 -7.28
C SER A 15 12.02 -8.89 -6.08
N ASP A 16 10.74 -9.06 -5.74
CA ASP A 16 10.28 -10.04 -4.73
C ASP A 16 10.28 -11.49 -5.25
N SER A 17 10.84 -11.74 -6.44
CA SER A 17 11.02 -13.09 -6.98
C SER A 17 11.97 -13.95 -6.16
N LEU A 18 12.88 -13.33 -5.41
CA LEU A 18 13.80 -14.01 -4.50
C LEU A 18 13.49 -13.55 -3.08
N TYR A 19 13.13 -14.50 -2.21
CA TYR A 19 12.84 -14.22 -0.82
C TYR A 19 13.44 -15.29 0.07
N GLN A 20 13.75 -14.89 1.30
CA GLN A 20 14.22 -15.81 2.32
C GLN A 20 13.06 -16.66 2.83
N LEU A 21 13.21 -17.98 2.70
CA LEU A 21 12.32 -18.93 3.35
C LEU A 21 12.48 -18.82 4.87
N SER A 22 11.36 -18.80 5.57
CA SER A 22 11.33 -18.82 7.03
C SER A 22 10.84 -20.18 7.48
N LEU A 23 11.60 -20.82 8.37
CA LEU A 23 11.18 -22.07 9.01
C LEU A 23 10.01 -21.87 9.99
N PHE A 24 9.75 -20.62 10.39
CA PHE A 24 8.73 -20.25 11.35
C PHE A 24 7.81 -19.14 10.82
N GLY A 25 6.52 -19.24 11.13
CA GLY A 25 5.49 -18.24 10.83
C GLY A 25 4.84 -18.36 9.44
N ASP A 26 3.84 -17.53 9.20
CA ASP A 26 2.94 -17.64 8.03
C ASP A 26 3.29 -16.69 6.88
N ARG A 27 4.59 -16.53 6.57
CA ARG A 27 5.03 -15.55 5.55
C ARG A 27 4.42 -15.84 4.18
N ASP A 28 4.37 -17.10 3.76
CA ASP A 28 3.84 -17.48 2.45
C ASP A 28 2.34 -17.20 2.35
N ARG A 29 1.58 -17.53 3.41
CA ARG A 29 0.15 -17.22 3.47
C ARG A 29 -0.12 -15.72 3.41
N LYS A 30 0.70 -14.89 4.08
CA LYS A 30 0.59 -13.43 4.01
C LYS A 30 0.89 -12.89 2.61
N ARG A 31 1.89 -13.46 1.93
CA ARG A 31 2.22 -13.09 0.54
C ARG A 31 1.10 -13.40 -0.42
N GLU A 32 0.49 -14.59 -0.32
CA GLU A 32 -0.66 -14.95 -1.15
C GLU A 32 -1.85 -14.01 -0.91
N LEU A 33 -2.09 -13.61 0.35
CA LEU A 33 -3.11 -12.61 0.67
C LEU A 33 -2.80 -11.22 0.06
N GLU A 34 -1.55 -10.78 0.12
CA GLU A 34 -1.10 -9.51 -0.50
C GLU A 34 -1.28 -9.56 -2.01
N ARG A 35 -0.86 -10.65 -2.67
CA ARG A 35 -1.06 -10.86 -4.11
C ARG A 35 -2.53 -10.82 -4.50
N ALA A 36 -3.39 -11.52 -3.77
CA ALA A 36 -4.83 -11.49 -4.02
C ALA A 36 -5.42 -10.08 -3.84
N THR A 37 -4.96 -9.34 -2.85
CA THR A 37 -5.37 -7.94 -2.62
C THR A 37 -4.96 -7.06 -3.80
N ASP A 38 -3.73 -7.20 -4.29
CA ASP A 38 -3.21 -6.45 -5.43
C ASP A 38 -3.95 -6.78 -6.72
N GLU A 39 -4.30 -8.05 -6.95
CA GLU A 39 -5.10 -8.48 -8.10
C GLU A 39 -6.50 -7.86 -8.10
N ILE A 40 -7.17 -7.84 -6.94
CA ILE A 40 -8.47 -7.18 -6.76
C ILE A 40 -8.35 -5.70 -7.12
N LYS A 41 -7.35 -5.00 -6.57
CA LYS A 41 -7.14 -3.57 -6.83
C LYS A 41 -6.80 -3.28 -8.29
N ARG A 42 -5.96 -4.10 -8.92
CA ARG A 42 -5.60 -3.96 -10.33
C ARG A 42 -6.82 -4.11 -11.24
N LYS A 43 -7.75 -4.99 -10.88
CA LYS A 43 -8.95 -5.28 -11.67
C LYS A 43 -10.09 -4.28 -11.43
N PHE A 44 -10.28 -3.84 -10.19
CA PHE A 44 -11.47 -3.09 -9.78
C PHE A 44 -11.18 -1.67 -9.26
N GLY A 45 -9.91 -1.27 -9.17
CA GLY A 45 -9.46 0.04 -8.70
C GLY A 45 -8.94 0.03 -7.26
N GLU A 46 -8.17 1.07 -6.91
CA GLU A 46 -7.47 1.17 -5.61
C GLU A 46 -8.38 1.15 -4.38
N THR A 47 -9.65 1.54 -4.54
CA THR A 47 -10.65 1.57 -3.46
C THR A 47 -11.53 0.33 -3.40
N ALA A 48 -11.33 -0.65 -4.30
CA ALA A 48 -12.13 -1.88 -4.33
C ALA A 48 -12.01 -2.71 -3.04
N ILE A 49 -10.85 -2.64 -2.39
CA ILE A 49 -10.63 -3.21 -1.06
C ILE A 49 -9.68 -2.29 -0.27
N LEU A 50 -10.08 -1.96 0.96
CA LEU A 50 -9.34 -1.07 1.84
C LEU A 50 -9.14 -1.73 3.21
N ARG A 51 -7.97 -1.49 3.82
CA ARG A 51 -7.72 -1.85 5.21
C ARG A 51 -8.66 -1.04 6.10
N ALA A 52 -9.25 -1.66 7.13
CA ALA A 52 -10.12 -0.96 8.08
C ALA A 52 -9.44 0.27 8.72
N SER A 53 -8.14 0.17 9.02
CA SER A 53 -7.34 1.30 9.52
C SER A 53 -7.31 2.51 8.56
N SER A 54 -7.46 2.28 7.26
CA SER A 54 -7.49 3.34 6.25
C SER A 54 -8.83 4.08 6.16
N LEU A 55 -9.87 3.56 6.82
CA LEU A 55 -11.20 4.18 6.93
C LEU A 55 -11.39 4.97 8.23
N GLN A 56 -10.39 4.98 9.11
CA GLN A 56 -10.39 5.86 10.27
C GLN A 56 -10.28 7.33 9.83
N GLU A 57 -10.68 8.25 10.70
CA GLU A 57 -10.66 9.70 10.42
C GLU A 57 -9.26 10.22 10.03
N SER A 58 -8.21 9.66 10.64
CA SER A 58 -6.81 9.98 10.30
C SER A 58 -6.32 9.29 9.02
N GLY A 59 -7.11 8.38 8.45
CA GLY A 59 -6.79 7.61 7.26
C GLY A 59 -6.80 8.46 5.99
N GLN A 60 -5.70 8.40 5.23
CA GLN A 60 -5.53 9.22 4.01
C GLN A 60 -5.72 8.44 2.71
N ALA A 61 -5.93 7.11 2.78
CA ALA A 61 -5.95 6.28 1.56
C ALA A 61 -7.17 6.59 0.67
N TYR A 62 -8.34 6.75 1.28
CA TYR A 62 -9.57 7.07 0.55
C TYR A 62 -9.50 8.47 -0.08
N GLU A 63 -9.16 9.51 0.69
CA GLU A 63 -9.02 10.86 0.12
C GLU A 63 -7.99 10.94 -1.01
N ARG A 64 -6.84 10.26 -0.86
CA ARG A 64 -5.82 10.22 -1.92
C ARG A 64 -6.31 9.52 -3.19
N SER A 65 -7.18 8.52 -3.07
CA SER A 65 -7.74 7.84 -4.25
C SER A 65 -8.63 8.76 -5.10
N LEU A 66 -9.18 9.83 -4.52
CA LEU A 66 -9.98 10.84 -5.22
C LEU A 66 -9.13 11.91 -5.89
N ARG A 67 -7.80 11.88 -5.71
CA ARG A 67 -6.88 12.91 -6.21
C ARG A 67 -5.90 12.36 -7.24
N ILE A 68 -5.56 13.17 -8.24
CA ILE A 68 -4.47 12.94 -9.19
C ILE A 68 -3.43 14.04 -8.98
N GLY A 69 -2.21 13.67 -8.58
CA GLY A 69 -1.12 14.64 -8.39
C GLY A 69 -1.36 15.69 -7.28
N GLY A 70 -2.31 15.46 -6.38
CA GLY A 70 -2.67 16.40 -5.30
C GLY A 70 -3.94 17.21 -5.56
N HIS A 71 -4.53 17.12 -6.76
CA HIS A 71 -5.79 17.77 -7.12
C HIS A 71 -6.91 16.74 -7.23
N TYR A 72 -8.16 17.12 -6.98
CA TYR A 72 -9.29 16.22 -7.20
C TYR A 72 -9.39 15.84 -8.68
N LYS A 73 -9.71 14.57 -8.94
CA LYS A 73 -9.99 14.04 -10.27
C LYS A 73 -11.19 14.73 -10.91
#